data_AF-A0A7S3KM80-F1
#
_entry.id   AF-A0A7S3KM80-F1
#
_cell.length_a   1.000
_cell.length_b   1.000
_cell.length_c   1.000
_cell.angle_alpha   90.00
_cell.angle_beta   90.00
_cell.angle_gamma   90.00
#
_symmetry.space_group_name_H-M   'P 1'
#
loop_
_entity.id
_entity.type
_entity.pdbx_description
1 polymer ?
#
loop_
_entity_poly.entity_id
_entity_poly.type
_entity_poly.pdbx_seq_one_letter_code
_entity_poly.pdbx_strand_id
1 'polypeptide(L)'
;NQLEVEEDFHINHSIVNMHIWLVCTRLRDFTKNKFAEELALDLIDTFNGFTRNEIYDLDVMRKERKIESIENYLFAIRKNFDNHFYINGKTAENPYFKIDSLVWSCIYHEKVPRYSDKVYKMSEYLIKSFKYIKTLSYQDIEGGNFDWNAC
;
A
#
# COMPACT_ATOMS: atom_id res chain seq x y z
N ASN A 1 7.63 -0.95 -17.66
CA ASN A 1 6.83 -1.68 -16.67
C ASN A 1 7.44 -3.06 -16.43
N GLN A 2 8.25 -3.21 -15.36
CA GLN A 2 8.97 -4.46 -15.06
C GLN A 2 8.17 -5.45 -14.19
N LEU A 3 7.04 -5.02 -13.61
CA LEU A 3 6.27 -5.79 -12.61
C LEU A 3 5.18 -6.71 -13.19
N GLU A 4 4.85 -6.60 -14.49
CA GLU A 4 3.88 -7.47 -15.20
C GLU A 4 2.62 -7.81 -14.37
N VAL A 5 1.97 -6.75 -13.85
CA VAL A 5 0.80 -6.85 -12.98
C VAL A 5 -0.44 -7.22 -13.80
N GLU A 6 -1.27 -8.12 -13.27
CA GLU A 6 -2.54 -8.51 -13.89
C GLU A 6 -3.58 -7.39 -13.74
N GLU A 7 -4.42 -7.20 -14.75
CA GLU A 7 -5.58 -6.30 -14.67
C GLU A 7 -6.67 -6.92 -13.77
N ASP A 8 -6.48 -6.78 -12.45
CA ASP A 8 -7.42 -7.22 -11.43
C ASP A 8 -7.70 -6.08 -10.44
N PHE A 9 -8.99 -5.82 -10.21
CA PHE A 9 -9.45 -4.74 -9.34
C PHE A 9 -8.79 -4.79 -7.95
N HIS A 10 -8.75 -5.97 -7.32
CA HIS A 10 -8.22 -6.12 -5.96
C HIS A 10 -6.71 -5.95 -5.93
N ILE A 11 -6.00 -6.50 -6.92
CA ILE A 11 -4.54 -6.36 -7.02
C ILE A 11 -4.17 -4.89 -7.24
N ASN A 12 -4.83 -4.21 -8.18
CA ASN A 12 -4.57 -2.80 -8.49
C ASN A 12 -4.82 -1.91 -7.27
N HIS A 13 -5.97 -2.06 -6.59
CA HIS A 13 -6.27 -1.31 -5.38
C HIS A 13 -5.29 -1.60 -4.25
N SER A 14 -4.81 -2.83 -4.13
CA SER A 14 -3.83 -3.21 -3.10
C SER A 14 -2.46 -2.60 -3.36
N ILE A 15 -2.04 -2.49 -4.63
CA ILE A 15 -0.82 -1.78 -5.02
C ILE A 15 -0.95 -0.29 -4.71
N VAL A 16 -2.06 0.36 -5.06
CA VAL A 16 -2.26 1.79 -4.74
C VAL A 16 -2.30 1.99 -3.22
N ASN A 17 -3.01 1.13 -2.49
CA ASN A 17 -3.07 1.16 -1.03
C ASN A 17 -1.70 0.96 -0.37
N MET A 18 -0.83 0.13 -0.96
CA MET A 18 0.56 -0.03 -0.52
C MET A 18 1.34 1.27 -0.67
N HIS A 19 1.22 1.99 -1.80
CA HIS A 19 1.87 3.29 -1.98
C HIS A 19 1.35 4.34 -1.01
N ILE A 20 0.04 4.40 -0.80
CA ILE A 20 -0.59 5.29 0.19
C ILE A 20 -0.05 4.97 1.57
N TRP A 21 -0.01 3.69 1.96
CA TRP A 21 0.57 3.27 3.23
C TRP A 21 2.03 3.72 3.38
N LEU A 22 2.86 3.55 2.34
CA LEU A 22 4.25 4.01 2.35
C LEU A 22 4.33 5.52 2.64
N VAL A 23 3.59 6.35 1.91
CA VAL A 23 3.56 7.81 2.10
C VAL A 23 3.05 8.17 3.50
N CYS A 24 1.94 7.59 3.94
CA CYS A 24 1.39 7.80 5.28
C CYS A 24 2.39 7.41 6.37
N THR A 25 3.14 6.33 6.20
CA THR A 25 4.16 5.93 7.20
C THR A 25 5.27 6.97 7.31
N ARG A 26 5.71 7.54 6.18
CA ARG A 26 6.70 8.60 6.20
C ARG A 26 6.15 9.89 6.83
N LEU A 27 4.90 10.23 6.55
CA LEU A 27 4.25 11.40 7.15
C LEU A 27 4.18 11.29 8.69
N ARG A 28 4.00 10.08 9.25
CA ARG A 28 4.04 9.85 10.71
C ARG A 28 5.39 10.19 11.34
N ASP A 29 6.50 10.13 10.60
CA ASP A 29 7.82 10.49 11.13
C ASP A 29 7.94 11.99 11.41
N PHE A 30 7.12 12.83 10.76
CA PHE A 30 7.07 14.27 10.96
C PHE A 30 6.15 14.66 12.12
N THR A 31 6.31 14.01 13.28
CA THR A 31 5.43 14.13 14.47
C THR A 31 5.17 15.55 14.98
N LYS A 32 6.02 16.52 14.63
CA LYS A 32 5.87 17.94 15.01
C LYS A 32 5.14 18.78 13.95
N ASN A 33 4.85 18.20 12.78
CA ASN A 33 4.18 18.86 11.68
C ASN A 33 2.72 18.40 11.63
N LYS A 34 1.82 19.24 12.16
CA LYS A 34 0.38 19.01 12.11
C LYS A 34 -0.12 18.77 10.66
N PHE A 35 0.44 19.46 9.67
CA PHE A 35 0.04 19.31 8.27
C PHE A 35 0.38 17.91 7.72
N ALA A 36 1.41 17.25 8.26
CA ALA A 36 1.74 15.88 7.85
C ALA A 36 0.68 14.87 8.32
N GLU A 37 0.11 15.08 9.51
CA GLU A 37 -0.99 14.25 10.03
C GLU A 37 -2.28 14.47 9.22
N GLU A 38 -2.65 15.73 8.97
CA GLU A 38 -3.81 16.08 8.14
C GLU A 38 -3.67 15.50 6.73
N LEU A 39 -2.51 15.68 6.08
CA LEU A 39 -2.24 15.13 4.76
C LEU A 39 -2.33 13.59 4.72
N ALA A 40 -1.88 12.90 5.77
CA ALA A 40 -1.98 11.44 5.83
C ALA A 40 -3.44 10.96 5.90
N LEU A 41 -4.31 11.68 6.62
CA LEU A 41 -5.74 11.41 6.68
C LEU A 41 -6.40 11.71 5.33
N ASP A 42 -6.12 12.87 4.75
CA ASP A 42 -6.67 13.30 3.47
C ASP A 42 -6.33 12.31 2.34
N LEU A 43 -5.11 11.78 2.31
CA LEU A 43 -4.71 10.75 1.33
C LEU A 43 -5.54 9.47 1.44
N ILE A 44 -5.80 9.00 2.67
CA ILE A 44 -6.60 7.80 2.92
C ILE A 44 -8.06 8.05 2.52
N ASP A 45 -8.62 9.18 2.95
CA ASP A 45 -10.02 9.52 2.67
C ASP A 45 -10.27 9.74 1.18
N THR A 46 -9.33 10.41 0.50
CA THR A 46 -9.36 10.62 -0.94
C THR A 46 -9.33 9.28 -1.69
N PHE A 47 -8.43 8.37 -1.31
CA PHE A 47 -8.36 7.06 -1.95
C PHE A 47 -9.58 6.18 -1.69
N ASN A 48 -10.12 6.19 -0.48
CA ASN A 48 -11.37 5.50 -0.18
C ASN A 48 -12.53 6.08 -1.03
N GLY A 49 -12.57 7.42 -1.19
CA GLY A 49 -13.52 8.09 -2.07
C GLY A 49 -13.41 7.64 -3.54
N PHE A 50 -12.18 7.57 -4.08
CA PHE A 50 -11.95 7.04 -5.43
C PHE A 50 -12.42 5.58 -5.57
N THR A 51 -12.07 4.74 -4.60
CA THR A 51 -12.47 3.32 -4.58
C THR A 51 -14.00 3.17 -4.57
N ARG A 52 -14.70 3.96 -3.75
CA ARG A 52 -16.17 3.98 -3.71
C ARG A 52 -16.76 4.34 -5.07
N ASN A 53 -16.27 5.43 -5.68
CA ASN A 53 -16.77 5.91 -6.96
C ASN A 53 -16.61 4.84 -8.05
N GLU A 54 -15.45 4.18 -8.11
CA GLU A 54 -15.20 3.11 -9.07
C GLU A 54 -16.21 1.95 -8.89
N ILE A 55 -16.53 1.55 -7.65
CA ILE A 55 -17.52 0.51 -7.38
C ILE A 55 -18.94 0.97 -7.73
N TYR A 56 -19.26 2.25 -7.51
CA TYR A 56 -20.57 2.81 -7.87
C TYR A 56 -20.81 2.80 -9.37
N ASP A 57 -19.76 2.95 -10.18
CA ASP A 57 -19.85 2.90 -11.64
C ASP A 57 -20.03 1.47 -12.18
N LEU A 58 -19.78 0.43 -11.37
CA LEU A 58 -19.98 -0.96 -11.76
C LEU A 58 -21.46 -1.37 -11.68
N ASP A 59 -21.92 -2.17 -12.64
CA ASP A 59 -23.24 -2.81 -12.58
C ASP A 59 -23.22 -4.05 -11.69
N VAL A 60 -23.19 -3.82 -10.38
CA VAL A 60 -23.15 -4.88 -9.36
C VAL A 60 -24.23 -4.70 -8.30
N MET A 61 -24.84 -5.81 -7.90
CA MET A 61 -25.78 -5.84 -6.78
C MET A 61 -25.06 -5.64 -5.44
N ARG A 62 -25.78 -5.10 -4.44
CA ARG A 62 -25.31 -4.91 -3.05
C ARG A 62 -24.03 -4.05 -2.95
N LYS A 63 -23.99 -2.93 -3.67
CA LYS A 63 -22.83 -2.00 -3.73
C LYS A 63 -22.29 -1.62 -2.35
N GLU A 64 -23.16 -1.18 -1.43
CA GLU A 64 -22.75 -0.79 -0.07
C GLU A 64 -21.97 -1.88 0.67
N ARG A 65 -22.46 -3.13 0.62
CA ARG A 65 -21.76 -4.26 1.26
C ARG A 65 -20.43 -4.56 0.59
N LYS A 66 -20.33 -4.38 -0.73
CA LYS A 66 -19.06 -4.54 -1.45
C LYS A 66 -18.07 -3.45 -1.07
N ILE A 67 -18.52 -2.19 -1.00
CA ILE A 67 -17.71 -1.05 -0.55
C ILE A 67 -17.17 -1.32 0.85
N GLU A 68 -18.04 -1.64 1.80
CA GLU A 68 -17.64 -1.93 3.18
C GLU A 68 -16.63 -3.09 3.24
N SER A 69 -16.88 -4.17 2.49
CA SER A 69 -15.93 -5.29 2.39
C SER A 69 -14.59 -4.85 1.82
N ILE A 70 -14.58 -3.94 0.85
CA ILE A 70 -13.37 -3.45 0.19
C ILE A 70 -12.55 -2.58 1.15
N GLU A 71 -13.19 -1.62 1.79
CA GLU A 71 -12.55 -0.75 2.78
C GLU A 71 -11.97 -1.52 3.96
N ASN A 72 -12.71 -2.52 4.46
CA ASN A 72 -12.27 -3.36 5.56
C ASN A 72 -11.00 -4.15 5.20
N TYR A 73 -10.90 -4.72 4.00
CA TYR A 73 -9.67 -5.43 3.63
C TYR A 73 -8.53 -4.47 3.34
N LEU A 74 -8.76 -3.30 2.73
CA LEU A 74 -7.72 -2.29 2.50
C LEU A 74 -7.13 -1.80 3.83
N PHE A 75 -7.98 -1.62 4.84
CA PHE A 75 -7.57 -1.33 6.21
C PHE A 75 -6.75 -2.49 6.81
N ALA A 76 -7.20 -3.73 6.66
CA ALA A 76 -6.47 -4.91 7.15
C ALA A 76 -5.08 -5.05 6.50
N ILE A 77 -4.96 -4.77 5.19
CA ILE A 77 -3.68 -4.73 4.47
C ILE A 77 -2.72 -3.73 5.13
N ARG A 78 -3.17 -2.49 5.40
CA ARG A 78 -2.32 -1.47 6.04
C ARG A 78 -1.87 -1.90 7.44
N LYS A 79 -2.73 -2.58 8.19
CA LYS A 79 -2.37 -3.16 9.51
C LYS A 79 -1.32 -4.27 9.39
N ASN A 80 -1.40 -5.12 8.36
CA ASN A 80 -0.38 -6.13 8.07
C ASN A 80 0.95 -5.46 7.66
N PHE A 81 0.85 -4.39 6.86
CA PHE A 81 1.80 -3.29 6.70
C PHE A 81 2.60 -2.99 7.97
N ASP A 82 1.90 -2.33 8.88
CA ASP A 82 2.46 -1.86 10.15
C ASP A 82 3.02 -3.02 10.99
N ASN A 83 2.34 -4.17 11.01
CA ASN A 83 2.80 -5.32 11.76
C ASN A 83 4.15 -5.85 11.27
N HIS A 84 4.32 -5.96 9.96
CA HIS A 84 5.55 -6.49 9.37
C HIS A 84 6.73 -5.52 9.54
N PHE A 85 6.51 -4.23 9.26
CA PHE A 85 7.61 -3.26 9.19
C PHE A 85 7.95 -2.58 10.52
N TYR A 86 7.02 -2.56 11.50
CA TYR A 86 7.21 -1.79 12.73
C TYR A 86 6.91 -2.54 14.03
N ILE A 87 5.97 -3.50 14.06
CA ILE A 87 5.50 -4.10 15.32
C ILE A 87 6.19 -5.44 15.62
N ASN A 88 6.29 -6.32 14.63
CA ASN A 88 6.88 -7.64 14.83
C ASN A 88 8.39 -7.55 14.86
N GLY A 89 9.01 -7.83 16.02
CA GLY A 89 10.45 -7.66 16.21
C GLY A 89 11.33 -8.36 15.16
N LYS A 90 10.93 -9.55 14.68
CA LYS A 90 11.74 -10.28 13.67
C LYS A 90 11.72 -9.62 12.30
N THR A 91 10.53 -9.22 11.83
CA THR A 91 10.37 -8.62 10.50
C THR A 91 10.69 -7.13 10.51
N ALA A 92 10.54 -6.44 11.64
CA ALA A 92 10.99 -5.06 11.80
C ALA A 92 12.52 -4.95 11.77
N GLU A 93 13.24 -5.89 12.39
CA GLU A 93 14.70 -5.97 12.32
C GLU A 93 15.19 -6.39 10.92
N ASN A 94 14.52 -7.34 10.29
CA ASN A 94 14.82 -7.77 8.92
C ASN A 94 13.54 -7.80 8.05
N PRO A 95 13.24 -6.70 7.34
CA PRO A 95 12.05 -6.59 6.50
C PRO A 95 11.96 -7.63 5.38
N TYR A 96 13.06 -8.25 4.96
CA TYR A 96 13.04 -9.33 3.97
C TYR A 96 12.48 -10.64 4.52
N PHE A 97 12.48 -10.83 5.85
CA PHE A 97 11.98 -12.06 6.43
C PHE A 97 10.47 -12.20 6.17
N LYS A 98 10.07 -13.21 5.39
CA LYS A 98 8.67 -13.48 5.00
C LYS A 98 7.98 -12.37 4.18
N ILE A 99 8.74 -11.50 3.52
CA ILE A 99 8.16 -10.46 2.65
C ILE A 99 7.32 -11.06 1.51
N ASP A 100 7.74 -12.22 0.99
CA ASP A 100 7.00 -12.98 -0.02
C ASP A 100 5.59 -13.35 0.45
N SER A 101 5.46 -13.77 1.72
CA SER A 101 4.17 -14.12 2.32
C SER A 101 3.26 -12.92 2.41
N LEU A 102 3.82 -11.78 2.82
CA LEU A 102 3.10 -10.52 2.99
C LEU A 102 2.57 -10.01 1.65
N VAL A 103 3.42 -10.00 0.63
CA VAL A 103 3.04 -9.56 -0.73
C VAL A 103 2.03 -10.53 -1.35
N TRP A 104 2.22 -11.83 -1.19
CA TRP A 104 1.29 -12.83 -1.71
C TRP A 104 -0.12 -12.69 -1.13
N SER A 105 -0.24 -12.49 0.19
CA SER A 105 -1.55 -12.34 0.84
C SER A 105 -2.15 -10.94 0.68
N CYS A 106 -1.34 -9.88 0.77
CA CYS A 106 -1.86 -8.50 0.80
C CYS A 106 -1.99 -7.86 -0.57
N ILE A 107 -1.14 -8.20 -1.54
CA ILE A 107 -1.16 -7.60 -2.88
C ILE A 107 -1.85 -8.53 -3.87
N TYR A 108 -1.43 -9.80 -3.92
CA TYR A 108 -1.95 -10.74 -4.91
C TYR A 108 -3.19 -11.51 -4.45
N HIS A 109 -3.60 -11.40 -3.18
CA HIS A 109 -4.77 -12.10 -2.63
C HIS A 109 -4.75 -13.60 -2.92
N GLU A 110 -3.56 -14.20 -2.88
CA GLU A 110 -3.33 -15.61 -3.15
C GLU A 110 -3.71 -16.07 -4.60
N LYS A 111 -3.98 -15.13 -5.51
CA LYS A 111 -4.40 -15.42 -6.90
C LYS A 111 -3.27 -15.94 -7.79
N VAL A 112 -2.01 -15.74 -7.38
CA VAL A 112 -0.82 -16.23 -8.07
C VAL A 112 -0.03 -17.19 -7.17
N PRO A 113 0.81 -18.08 -7.73
CA PRO A 113 1.69 -18.92 -6.92
C PRO A 113 2.61 -18.07 -6.05
N ARG A 114 2.70 -18.40 -4.75
CA ARG A 114 3.48 -17.64 -3.77
C ARG A 114 4.95 -17.44 -4.17
N TYR A 115 5.56 -18.46 -4.76
CA TYR A 115 6.98 -18.43 -5.16
C TYR A 115 7.16 -18.09 -6.64
N SER A 116 6.21 -17.36 -7.24
CA SER A 116 6.33 -16.86 -8.60
C SER A 116 7.23 -15.63 -8.67
N ASP A 117 7.82 -15.40 -9.84
CA ASP A 117 8.63 -14.20 -10.11
C ASP A 117 7.86 -12.90 -9.84
N LYS A 118 6.54 -12.89 -10.04
CA LYS A 118 5.67 -11.75 -9.75
C LYS A 118 5.75 -11.35 -8.26
N VAL A 119 5.60 -12.32 -7.36
CA VAL A 119 5.67 -12.09 -5.92
C VAL A 119 7.06 -11.62 -5.51
N TYR A 120 8.12 -12.22 -6.05
CA TYR A 120 9.49 -11.81 -5.73
C TYR A 120 9.82 -10.39 -6.24
N LYS A 121 9.47 -10.07 -7.48
CA LYS A 121 9.66 -8.72 -8.03
C LYS A 121 8.90 -7.66 -7.24
N MET A 122 7.63 -7.93 -6.89
CA MET A 122 6.84 -7.02 -6.07
C MET A 122 7.37 -6.91 -4.63
N SER A 123 7.92 -7.99 -4.07
CA SER A 123 8.58 -7.97 -2.76
C SER A 123 9.83 -7.09 -2.76
N GLU A 124 10.71 -7.25 -3.75
CA GLU A 124 11.88 -6.38 -3.92
C GLU A 124 11.47 -4.92 -4.11
N TYR A 125 10.46 -4.67 -4.95
CA TYR A 125 9.90 -3.34 -5.16
C TYR A 125 9.40 -2.72 -3.84
N LEU A 126 8.56 -3.42 -3.08
CA LEU A 126 8.06 -2.93 -1.79
C LEU A 126 9.19 -2.58 -0.82
N ILE A 127 10.22 -3.43 -0.70
CA ILE A 127 11.35 -3.14 0.19
C ILE A 127 12.13 -1.91 -0.26
N LYS A 128 12.37 -1.76 -1.56
CA LYS A 128 13.07 -0.60 -2.10
C LYS A 128 12.25 0.67 -1.93
N SER A 129 10.95 0.63 -2.23
CA SER A 129 10.01 1.74 -2.01
C SER A 129 9.92 2.14 -0.54
N PHE A 130 9.95 1.17 0.39
CA PHE A 130 10.00 1.41 1.83
C PHE A 130 11.31 2.09 2.27
N LYS A 131 12.44 1.74 1.67
CA LYS A 131 13.71 2.43 1.92
C LYS A 131 13.73 3.83 1.30
N TYR A 132 13.22 3.95 0.08
CA TYR A 132 13.15 5.21 -0.67
C TYR A 132 12.28 6.24 0.03
N ILE A 133 11.07 5.89 0.47
CA ILE A 133 10.15 6.85 1.10
C ILE A 133 10.76 7.47 2.37
N LYS A 134 11.60 6.73 3.10
CA LYS A 134 12.32 7.24 4.28
C LYS A 134 13.33 8.34 3.97
N THR A 135 13.77 8.46 2.72
CA THR A 135 14.71 9.50 2.26
C THR A 135 14.02 10.83 1.96
N LEU A 136 12.69 10.82 1.75
CA LEU A 136 11.95 12.01 1.35
C LEU A 136 11.74 12.97 2.50
N SER A 137 11.85 14.26 2.21
CA SER A 137 11.43 15.34 3.10
C SER A 137 9.91 15.52 3.07
N TYR A 138 9.37 16.31 4.00
CA TYR A 138 7.96 16.69 3.96
C TYR A 138 7.64 17.48 2.67
N GLN A 139 8.54 18.38 2.26
CA GLN A 139 8.37 19.20 1.05
C GLN A 139 8.35 18.36 -0.22
N ASP A 140 9.12 17.26 -0.27
CA ASP A 140 9.06 16.33 -1.39
C ASP A 140 7.68 15.67 -1.49
N ILE A 141 7.12 15.24 -0.36
CA ILE A 141 5.81 14.59 -0.31
C ILE A 141 4.67 15.59 -0.62
N GLU A 142 4.70 16.77 0.01
CA GLU A 142 3.72 17.84 -0.20
C GLU A 142 3.72 18.33 -1.66
N GLY A 143 4.91 18.43 -2.27
CA GLY A 143 5.05 18.80 -3.67
C GLY A 143 4.74 17.69 -4.67
N GLY A 144 4.45 16.46 -4.21
CA GLY A 144 4.23 15.31 -5.08
C GLY A 144 5.49 14.81 -5.81
N ASN A 145 6.67 15.14 -5.30
CA ASN A 145 7.97 14.81 -5.89
C ASN A 145 8.37 13.36 -5.55
N PHE A 146 7.68 12.41 -6.18
CA PHE A 146 7.99 10.98 -6.06
C PHE A 146 8.65 10.45 -7.34
N ASP A 147 9.82 9.82 -7.20
CA ASP A 147 10.38 8.96 -8.24
C ASP A 147 10.26 7.49 -7.83
N TRP A 148 9.11 6.91 -8.13
CA TRP A 148 8.87 5.48 -7.92
C TRP A 148 9.69 4.59 -8.87
N ASN A 149 10.28 5.15 -9.94
CA ASN A 149 11.15 4.40 -10.86
C ASN A 149 12.58 4.27 -10.33
N ALA A 150 12.95 5.06 -9.33
CA ALA A 150 14.22 4.90 -8.60
C ALA A 150 14.22 3.64 -7.71
N CYS A 151 13.09 2.93 -7.61
CA CYS A 151 12.91 1.68 -6.84
C CYS A 151 13.09 0.45 -7.74
#